data_AF-A0A1Q7AYF9-F1
#
_entry.id   AF-A0A1Q7AYF9-F1
#
_cell.length_a   1.000
_cell.length_b   1.000
_cell.length_c   1.000
_cell.angle_alpha   90.00
_cell.angle_beta   90.00
_cell.angle_gamma   90.00
#
_symmetry.space_group_name_H-M   'P 1'
#
loop_
_entity.id
_entity.type
_entity.pdbx_description
1 polymer ?
#
loop_
_entity_poly.entity_id
_entity_poly.type
_entity_poly.pdbx_seq_one_letter_code
_entity_poly.pdbx_strand_id
1 'polypeptide(L)'
;MGLPRGEDSDPAAENLSQQAHRRLIGVLGFCLPILLYIFAGLLPTAGLPSWRVLSSVSAYYYTGGVAVFIGVLFALALFLLTYRGYKGVIADRVLGFVGGSAALLVALFPTTAPRGLVGPSWWSRWMAVLHYASAVTLFVSFILFAIWLFRKSNVPRRGDRPLEKRRRDDICLACGIVMIVSVLWAASSVVTHAAIFWPESIAIIAFAVSWLTKGEIHKPAIRMMRTLRQRMRGAPAPVVLGVLLTTRLVIPSSAPVEQTEQGRRPPATLVASFDGLGVGLQGPHGRWEGRNPSDNSLAVGPDYVVQIVNTRIAIFRKNGAIVYGPVPTNSLFKGFGGACEAHNNGDAVVRYDQLANRWLIVMPVFTRSPEQPGMWQAQPQGAAYVSPPGVAGQPGPAAPLFVPPTVPPAPPEPPDTARRVRPP
;
A
#
# COMPACT_ATOMS: atom_id res chain seq x y z
N MET A 1 -11.27 -22.25 -24.57
CA MET A 1 -11.92 -21.04 -24.01
C MET A 1 -11.50 -20.96 -22.54
N GLY A 2 -10.34 -20.36 -22.28
CA GLY A 2 -9.81 -20.15 -20.92
C GLY A 2 -9.57 -18.66 -20.77
N LEU A 3 -10.30 -18.02 -19.86
CA LEU A 3 -10.18 -16.60 -19.58
C LEU A 3 -8.73 -16.25 -19.17
N PRO A 4 -8.16 -15.14 -19.66
CA PRO A 4 -6.86 -14.69 -19.19
C PRO A 4 -6.97 -14.30 -17.71
N ARG A 5 -6.05 -14.84 -16.90
CA ARG A 5 -5.88 -14.42 -15.50
C ARG A 5 -5.57 -12.93 -15.48
N GLY A 6 -6.36 -12.20 -14.70
CA GLY A 6 -6.29 -10.74 -14.60
C GLY A 6 -4.94 -10.22 -14.16
N GLU A 7 -4.65 -9.00 -14.64
CA GLU A 7 -3.67 -8.02 -14.19
C GLU A 7 -2.95 -8.37 -12.88
N ASP A 8 -1.65 -8.60 -12.98
CA ASP A 8 -0.74 -8.54 -11.83
C ASP A 8 -0.73 -7.09 -11.31
N SER A 9 -1.52 -6.84 -10.26
CA SER A 9 -1.53 -5.57 -9.53
C SER A 9 -0.13 -5.21 -9.04
N ASP A 10 0.28 -3.94 -9.18
CA ASP A 10 1.56 -3.44 -8.71
C ASP A 10 1.81 -3.85 -7.24
N PRO A 11 2.85 -4.65 -6.96
CA PRO A 11 3.14 -5.13 -5.60
C PRO A 11 3.42 -3.99 -4.61
N ALA A 12 3.81 -2.81 -5.07
CA ALA A 12 3.94 -1.63 -4.21
C ALA A 12 2.57 -1.08 -3.76
N ALA A 13 1.60 -1.02 -4.68
CA ALA A 13 0.23 -0.61 -4.38
C ALA A 13 -0.48 -1.62 -3.45
N GLU A 14 -0.28 -2.92 -3.67
CA GLU A 14 -0.83 -3.98 -2.80
C GLU A 14 -0.29 -3.84 -1.37
N ASN A 15 1.02 -3.57 -1.21
CA ASN A 15 1.64 -3.37 0.09
C ASN A 15 1.14 -2.09 0.81
N LEU A 16 0.90 -1.00 0.09
CA LEU A 16 0.36 0.25 0.65
C LEU A 16 -1.07 0.08 1.13
N SER A 17 -1.91 -0.57 0.31
CA SER A 17 -3.30 -0.89 0.67
C SER A 17 -3.35 -1.76 1.93
N GLN A 18 -2.55 -2.84 2.00
CA GLN A 18 -2.52 -3.70 3.20
C GLN A 18 -2.06 -2.95 4.46
N GLN A 19 -1.13 -2.01 4.35
CA GLN A 19 -0.71 -1.18 5.49
C GLN A 19 -1.82 -0.22 5.93
N ALA A 20 -2.54 0.39 4.99
CA ALA A 20 -3.65 1.30 5.29
C ALA A 20 -4.79 0.57 6.02
N HIS A 21 -5.17 -0.62 5.56
CA HIS A 21 -6.19 -1.44 6.22
C HIS A 21 -5.80 -1.83 7.65
N ARG A 22 -4.53 -2.23 7.87
CA ARG A 22 -4.02 -2.53 9.23
C ARG A 22 -4.09 -1.30 10.14
N ARG A 23 -3.77 -0.11 9.63
CA ARG A 23 -3.87 1.13 10.42
C ARG A 23 -5.31 1.43 10.78
N LEU A 24 -6.24 1.34 9.84
CA LEU A 24 -7.66 1.60 10.06
C LEU A 24 -8.21 0.74 11.20
N ILE A 25 -7.97 -0.57 11.14
CA ILE A 25 -8.47 -1.52 12.16
C ILE A 25 -7.82 -1.27 13.52
N GLY A 26 -6.52 -0.97 13.52
CA GLY A 26 -5.82 -0.58 14.74
C GLY A 26 -6.42 0.68 15.38
N VAL A 27 -6.76 1.70 14.60
CA VAL A 27 -7.39 2.93 15.11
C VAL A 27 -8.80 2.65 15.63
N LEU A 28 -9.61 1.91 14.86
CA LEU A 28 -10.97 1.53 15.27
C LEU A 28 -10.95 0.75 16.59
N GLY A 29 -10.06 -0.24 16.72
CA GLY A 29 -9.91 -1.01 17.96
C GLY A 29 -9.43 -0.16 19.14
N PHE A 30 -8.48 0.75 18.91
CA PHE A 30 -7.97 1.65 19.97
C PHE A 30 -9.06 2.59 20.49
N CYS A 31 -9.88 3.14 19.59
CA CYS A 31 -10.95 4.06 19.94
C CYS A 31 -12.22 3.37 20.46
N LEU A 32 -12.39 2.06 20.21
CA LEU A 32 -13.64 1.35 20.45
C LEU A 32 -14.21 1.55 21.86
N PRO A 33 -13.47 1.31 22.97
CA PRO A 33 -14.06 1.44 24.32
C PRO A 33 -14.59 2.85 24.62
N ILE A 34 -13.87 3.88 24.15
CA ILE A 34 -14.24 5.29 24.32
C ILE A 34 -15.47 5.62 23.47
N LEU A 35 -15.49 5.19 22.21
CA LEU A 35 -16.62 5.42 21.33
C LEU A 35 -17.90 4.75 21.85
N LEU A 36 -17.80 3.52 22.39
CA LEU A 36 -18.94 2.85 23.01
C LEU A 36 -19.50 3.65 24.19
N TYR A 37 -18.62 4.13 25.07
CA TYR A 37 -19.02 4.97 26.20
C TYR A 37 -19.70 6.27 25.75
N ILE A 38 -19.13 6.97 24.76
CA ILE A 38 -19.69 8.22 24.24
C ILE A 38 -21.05 7.99 23.57
N PHE A 39 -21.14 7.02 22.65
CA PHE A 39 -22.39 6.79 21.92
C PHE A 39 -23.51 6.28 22.84
N ALA A 40 -23.20 5.44 23.84
CA ALA A 40 -24.19 5.03 24.84
C ALA A 40 -24.64 6.18 25.74
N GLY A 41 -23.78 7.16 26.01
CA GLY A 41 -24.13 8.38 26.74
C GLY A 41 -24.98 9.36 25.93
N LEU A 42 -24.64 9.54 24.65
CA LEU A 42 -25.37 10.44 23.73
C LEU A 42 -26.71 9.87 23.27
N LEU A 43 -26.81 8.54 23.16
CA LEU A 43 -28.01 7.82 22.75
C LEU A 43 -28.48 6.93 23.92
N PRO A 44 -29.08 7.52 24.96
CA PRO A 44 -29.45 6.80 26.17
C PRO A 44 -30.49 5.72 25.89
N THR A 45 -30.39 4.61 26.63
CA THR A 45 -31.28 3.47 26.50
C THR A 45 -32.17 3.35 27.73
N ALA A 46 -33.49 3.33 27.53
CA ALA A 46 -34.44 3.20 28.63
C ALA A 46 -34.16 1.93 29.45
N GLY A 47 -34.12 2.04 30.78
CA GLY A 47 -33.76 0.93 31.68
C GLY A 47 -32.28 0.86 32.06
N LEU A 48 -31.41 1.70 31.48
CA LEU A 48 -30.01 1.82 31.87
C LEU A 48 -29.63 3.26 32.28
N PRO A 49 -28.70 3.42 33.25
CA PRO A 49 -28.18 4.73 33.62
C PRO A 49 -27.32 5.32 32.50
N SER A 50 -27.58 6.57 32.12
CA SER A 50 -26.75 7.34 31.17
C SER A 50 -25.36 7.60 31.75
N TRP A 51 -24.34 7.67 30.87
CA TRP A 51 -22.95 8.01 31.26
C TRP A 51 -22.36 7.09 32.33
N ARG A 52 -22.77 5.82 32.35
CA ARG A 52 -22.20 4.79 33.23
C ARG A 52 -21.57 3.68 32.42
N VAL A 53 -20.37 3.29 32.82
CA VAL A 53 -19.67 2.14 32.25
C VAL A 53 -20.43 0.86 32.59
N LEU A 54 -20.78 0.08 31.57
CA LEU A 54 -21.42 -1.23 31.72
C LEU A 54 -20.43 -2.31 32.17
N SER A 55 -20.95 -3.49 32.53
CA SER A 55 -20.16 -4.58 33.09
C SER A 55 -19.18 -5.22 32.10
N SER A 56 -19.41 -5.12 30.80
CA SER A 56 -18.54 -5.64 29.74
C SER A 56 -18.64 -4.77 28.49
N VAL A 57 -17.66 -4.88 27.59
CA VAL A 57 -17.68 -4.25 26.27
C VAL A 57 -18.87 -4.79 25.46
N SER A 58 -19.12 -6.09 25.51
CA SER A 58 -20.26 -6.70 24.81
C SER A 58 -21.63 -6.27 25.36
N ALA A 59 -21.73 -5.75 26.59
CA ALA A 59 -22.99 -5.22 27.12
C ALA A 59 -23.51 -4.02 26.31
N TYR A 60 -22.64 -3.30 25.61
CA TYR A 60 -23.00 -2.19 24.74
C TYR A 60 -23.76 -2.62 23.47
N TYR A 61 -23.94 -3.93 23.24
CA TYR A 61 -24.88 -4.45 22.25
C TYR A 61 -26.31 -3.93 22.50
N TYR A 62 -26.64 -3.67 23.76
CA TYR A 62 -27.97 -3.25 24.18
C TYR A 62 -28.10 -1.74 24.41
N THR A 63 -27.16 -0.95 23.89
CA THR A 63 -27.20 0.51 24.01
C THR A 63 -27.12 1.20 22.66
N GLY A 64 -27.22 2.53 22.63
CA GLY A 64 -26.95 3.32 21.44
C GLY A 64 -25.52 3.18 20.87
N GLY A 65 -24.60 2.53 21.60
CA GLY A 65 -23.27 2.15 21.10
C GLY A 65 -23.25 0.94 20.16
N VAL A 66 -24.38 0.23 19.99
CA VAL A 66 -24.46 -1.03 19.23
C VAL A 66 -23.97 -0.90 17.78
N ALA A 67 -24.29 0.20 17.10
CA ALA A 67 -23.87 0.41 15.70
C ALA A 67 -22.34 0.49 15.57
N VAL A 68 -21.67 1.15 16.52
CA VAL A 68 -20.20 1.21 16.59
C VAL A 68 -19.63 -0.15 16.93
N PHE A 69 -20.20 -0.84 17.93
CA PHE A 69 -19.75 -2.17 18.35
C PHE A 69 -19.77 -3.17 17.19
N ILE A 70 -20.93 -3.32 16.55
CA ILE A 70 -21.14 -4.27 15.44
C ILE A 70 -20.31 -3.84 14.22
N GLY A 71 -20.34 -2.55 13.86
CA GLY A 71 -19.61 -2.05 12.69
C GLY A 71 -18.10 -2.31 12.77
N VAL A 72 -17.48 -2.08 13.93
CA VAL A 72 -16.05 -2.35 14.14
C VAL A 72 -15.75 -3.85 14.08
N LEU A 73 -16.62 -4.70 14.66
CA LEU A 73 -16.41 -6.16 14.61
C LEU A 73 -16.60 -6.74 13.21
N PHE A 74 -17.53 -6.22 12.41
CA PHE A 74 -17.66 -6.60 10.99
C PHE A 74 -16.44 -6.19 10.18
N ALA A 75 -15.94 -4.97 10.36
CA ALA A 75 -14.72 -4.51 9.69
C ALA A 75 -13.51 -5.39 10.06
N LEU A 76 -13.38 -5.73 11.35
CA LEU A 76 -12.36 -6.66 11.83
C LEU A 76 -12.53 -8.07 11.22
N ALA A 77 -13.75 -8.59 11.21
CA ALA A 77 -14.06 -9.92 10.68
C ALA A 77 -13.69 -10.05 9.20
N LEU A 78 -14.17 -9.11 8.37
CA LEU A 78 -13.88 -9.08 6.93
C LEU A 78 -12.37 -9.04 6.67
N PHE A 79 -11.64 -8.22 7.43
CA PHE A 79 -10.21 -8.13 7.28
C PHE A 79 -9.48 -9.42 7.69
N LEU A 80 -9.85 -10.04 8.82
CA LEU A 80 -9.21 -11.27 9.28
C LEU A 80 -9.53 -12.46 8.36
N LEU A 81 -10.75 -12.54 7.82
CA LEU A 81 -11.15 -13.55 6.84
C LEU A 81 -10.40 -13.40 5.51
N THR A 82 -10.06 -12.18 5.11
CA THR A 82 -9.27 -11.90 3.90
C THR A 82 -7.76 -11.87 4.16
N TYR A 83 -7.33 -12.14 5.40
CA TYR A 83 -5.93 -12.12 5.78
C TYR A 83 -5.15 -13.29 5.17
N ARG A 84 -4.34 -12.99 4.14
CA ARG A 84 -3.58 -14.01 3.41
C ARG A 84 -2.33 -14.55 4.13
N GLY A 85 -1.79 -13.82 5.11
CA GLY A 85 -0.59 -14.22 5.86
C GLY A 85 0.71 -14.25 5.03
N TYR A 86 1.76 -14.85 5.59
CA TYR A 86 3.02 -15.11 4.88
C TYR A 86 2.84 -16.19 3.81
N LYS A 87 3.43 -15.98 2.62
CA LYS A 87 3.39 -16.96 1.52
C LYS A 87 3.92 -18.31 1.99
N GLY A 88 3.13 -19.37 1.80
CA GLY A 88 3.49 -20.75 2.15
C GLY A 88 3.19 -21.18 3.59
N VAL A 89 2.55 -20.33 4.42
CA VAL A 89 2.23 -20.68 5.81
C VAL A 89 0.71 -20.81 5.99
N ILE A 90 0.23 -22.04 6.11
CA ILE A 90 -1.20 -22.35 6.28
C ILE A 90 -1.73 -21.81 7.62
N ALA A 91 -0.93 -21.90 8.68
CA ALA A 91 -1.31 -21.48 10.03
C ALA A 91 -1.74 -20.00 10.10
N ASP A 92 -1.18 -19.12 9.27
CA ASP A 92 -1.56 -17.70 9.23
C ASP A 92 -3.00 -17.52 8.70
N ARG A 93 -3.38 -18.32 7.70
CA ARG A 93 -4.73 -18.30 7.10
C ARG A 93 -5.75 -18.93 8.03
N VAL A 94 -5.38 -20.02 8.70
CA VAL A 94 -6.24 -20.67 9.70
C VAL A 94 -6.50 -19.72 10.85
N LEU A 95 -5.46 -19.06 11.38
CA LEU A 95 -5.60 -18.11 12.48
C LEU A 95 -6.44 -16.88 12.07
N GLY A 96 -6.26 -16.36 10.85
CA GLY A 96 -7.11 -15.31 10.30
C GLY A 96 -8.56 -15.74 10.13
N PHE A 97 -8.80 -16.93 9.59
CA PHE A 97 -10.14 -17.48 9.41
C PHE A 97 -10.87 -17.70 10.73
N VAL A 98 -10.20 -18.33 11.72
CA VAL A 98 -10.74 -18.58 13.05
C VAL A 98 -11.05 -17.27 13.76
N GLY A 99 -10.09 -16.34 13.79
CA GLY A 99 -10.28 -15.03 14.42
C GLY A 99 -11.37 -14.19 13.74
N GLY A 100 -11.43 -14.20 12.40
CA GLY A 100 -12.45 -13.48 11.64
C GLY A 100 -13.86 -14.05 11.82
N SER A 101 -13.98 -15.38 11.84
CA SER A 101 -15.25 -16.06 12.13
C SER A 101 -15.71 -15.77 13.56
N ALA A 102 -14.79 -15.82 14.53
CA ALA A 102 -15.08 -15.49 15.92
C ALA A 102 -15.58 -14.04 16.06
N ALA A 103 -14.92 -13.06 15.43
CA ALA A 103 -15.37 -11.66 15.42
C ALA A 103 -16.77 -11.50 14.80
N LEU A 104 -17.04 -12.20 13.70
CA LEU A 104 -18.35 -12.18 13.04
C LEU A 104 -19.45 -12.75 13.95
N LEU A 105 -19.18 -13.87 14.63
CA LEU A 105 -20.15 -14.48 15.54
C LEU A 105 -20.42 -13.59 16.77
N VAL A 106 -19.40 -12.92 17.32
CA VAL A 106 -19.58 -11.91 18.39
C VAL A 106 -20.47 -10.76 17.92
N ALA A 107 -20.33 -10.33 16.66
CA ALA A 107 -21.13 -9.25 16.08
C ALA A 107 -22.59 -9.67 15.83
N LEU A 108 -22.82 -10.88 15.33
CA LEU A 108 -24.14 -11.36 14.92
C LEU A 108 -25.03 -11.85 16.07
N PHE A 109 -24.44 -12.42 17.11
CA PHE A 109 -25.18 -13.04 18.21
C PHE A 109 -25.06 -12.19 19.47
N PRO A 110 -26.14 -11.62 20.02
CA PRO A 110 -26.07 -10.80 21.22
C PRO A 110 -25.66 -11.61 22.47
N THR A 111 -24.97 -10.94 23.39
CA THR A 111 -24.65 -11.48 24.73
C THR A 111 -25.90 -11.53 25.63
N THR A 112 -25.78 -11.78 26.93
CA THR A 112 -26.93 -11.68 27.85
C THR A 112 -27.26 -10.21 28.11
N ALA A 113 -28.55 -9.85 28.06
CA ALA A 113 -29.00 -8.50 28.35
C ALA A 113 -28.54 -8.05 29.75
N PRO A 114 -27.99 -6.82 29.89
CA PRO A 114 -27.66 -6.24 31.18
C PRO A 114 -28.89 -6.17 32.10
N ARG A 115 -28.66 -6.20 33.41
CA ARG A 115 -29.72 -6.01 34.41
C ARG A 115 -30.46 -4.70 34.14
N GLY A 116 -31.78 -4.75 34.12
CA GLY A 116 -32.64 -3.60 33.80
C GLY A 116 -33.18 -3.59 32.37
N LEU A 117 -32.70 -4.49 31.50
CA LEU A 117 -33.22 -4.66 30.16
C LEU A 117 -33.86 -6.04 29.95
N VAL A 118 -34.90 -6.08 29.13
CA VAL A 118 -35.49 -7.32 28.63
C VAL A 118 -34.82 -7.65 27.31
N GLY A 119 -34.38 -8.90 27.16
CA GLY A 119 -33.79 -9.36 25.90
C GLY A 119 -34.81 -9.31 24.74
N PRO A 120 -34.35 -9.20 23.48
CA PRO A 120 -35.22 -9.27 22.31
C PRO A 120 -36.06 -10.56 22.31
N SER A 121 -37.28 -10.50 21.77
CA SER A 121 -38.21 -11.65 21.74
C SER A 121 -37.65 -12.88 21.00
N TRP A 122 -36.72 -12.67 20.08
CA TRP A 122 -36.04 -13.71 19.30
C TRP A 122 -34.74 -14.20 19.95
N TRP A 123 -34.30 -13.59 21.06
CA TRP A 123 -33.07 -13.98 21.75
C TRP A 123 -33.24 -15.31 22.48
N SER A 124 -32.18 -16.12 22.50
CA SER A 124 -32.15 -17.39 23.23
C SER A 124 -30.80 -17.61 23.92
N ARG A 125 -30.79 -18.41 25.00
CA ARG A 125 -29.60 -18.66 25.83
C ARG A 125 -28.41 -19.20 25.03
N TRP A 126 -28.67 -19.98 23.98
CA TRP A 126 -27.61 -20.53 23.13
C TRP A 126 -26.82 -19.42 22.41
N MET A 127 -27.45 -18.28 22.09
CA MET A 127 -26.78 -17.15 21.44
C MET A 127 -25.73 -16.54 22.36
N ALA A 128 -26.02 -16.43 23.66
CA ALA A 128 -25.04 -15.96 24.63
C ALA A 128 -23.88 -16.95 24.80
N VAL A 129 -24.16 -18.26 24.83
CA VAL A 129 -23.10 -19.28 24.85
C VAL A 129 -22.20 -19.15 23.62
N LEU A 130 -22.79 -19.02 22.43
CA LEU A 130 -22.06 -18.82 21.18
C LEU A 130 -21.26 -17.52 21.20
N HIS A 131 -21.83 -16.43 21.69
CA HIS A 131 -21.16 -15.13 21.81
C HIS A 131 -19.93 -15.22 22.72
N TYR A 132 -20.07 -15.77 23.93
CA TYR A 132 -18.96 -15.86 24.89
C TYR A 132 -17.88 -16.82 24.40
N ALA A 133 -18.25 -17.98 23.83
CA ALA A 133 -17.29 -18.91 23.24
C ALA A 133 -16.50 -18.23 22.10
N SER A 134 -17.21 -17.52 21.22
CA SER A 134 -16.59 -16.76 20.13
C SER A 134 -15.71 -15.62 20.63
N ALA A 135 -16.11 -14.92 21.69
CA ALA A 135 -15.29 -13.87 22.31
C ALA A 135 -13.99 -14.43 22.86
N VAL A 136 -14.03 -15.57 23.57
CA VAL A 136 -12.82 -16.26 24.04
C VAL A 136 -11.93 -16.65 22.87
N THR A 137 -12.49 -17.26 21.81
CA THR A 137 -11.74 -17.60 20.59
C THR A 137 -11.10 -16.36 19.94
N LEU A 138 -11.81 -15.22 19.93
CA LEU A 138 -11.32 -13.97 19.38
C LEU A 138 -10.12 -13.44 20.18
N PHE A 139 -10.23 -13.37 21.51
CA PHE A 139 -9.13 -12.91 22.37
C PHE A 139 -7.91 -13.84 22.34
N VAL A 140 -8.12 -15.16 22.29
CA VAL A 140 -7.03 -16.12 22.09
C VAL A 140 -6.36 -15.88 20.73
N SER A 141 -7.15 -15.66 19.68
CA SER A 141 -6.61 -15.34 18.35
C SER A 141 -5.77 -14.07 18.40
N PHE A 142 -6.25 -13.00 19.03
CA PHE A 142 -5.52 -11.74 19.20
C PHE A 142 -4.17 -11.93 19.91
N ILE A 143 -4.15 -12.72 20.98
CA ILE A 143 -2.92 -13.08 21.70
C ILE A 143 -1.95 -13.78 20.74
N LEU A 144 -2.40 -14.82 20.03
CA LEU A 144 -1.56 -15.56 19.07
C LEU A 144 -1.05 -14.67 17.92
N PHE A 145 -1.87 -13.75 17.42
CA PHE A 145 -1.46 -12.75 16.46
C PHE A 145 -0.27 -11.93 17.00
N ALA A 146 -0.37 -11.41 18.22
CA ALA A 146 0.65 -10.55 18.81
C ALA A 146 1.94 -11.31 19.20
N ILE A 147 1.82 -12.44 19.91
CA ILE A 147 2.99 -13.14 20.46
C ILE A 147 3.72 -14.04 19.45
N TRP A 148 3.01 -14.49 18.41
CA TRP A 148 3.56 -15.45 17.45
C TRP A 148 3.57 -14.88 16.03
N LEU A 149 2.40 -14.57 15.47
CA LEU A 149 2.31 -14.24 14.04
C LEU A 149 3.06 -12.96 13.67
N PHE A 150 2.89 -11.89 14.45
CA PHE A 150 3.50 -10.59 14.17
C PHE A 150 5.01 -10.58 14.37
N ARG A 151 5.47 -11.45 15.26
CA ARG A 151 6.88 -11.68 15.61
C ARG A 151 7.59 -12.61 14.65
N LYS A 152 6.85 -13.30 13.77
CA LYS A 152 7.43 -14.10 12.68
C LYS A 152 8.31 -13.25 11.76
N SER A 153 9.37 -13.87 11.26
CA SER A 153 10.41 -13.22 10.45
C SER A 153 11.06 -14.26 9.55
N ASN A 154 11.49 -13.83 8.36
CA ASN A 154 12.29 -14.66 7.45
C ASN A 154 13.74 -14.79 7.91
N VAL A 155 14.16 -14.00 8.91
CA VAL A 155 15.46 -14.09 9.59
C VAL A 155 15.26 -14.86 10.90
N PRO A 156 15.73 -16.13 10.99
CA PRO A 156 15.43 -17.01 12.13
C PRO A 156 16.02 -16.47 13.44
N ARG A 157 17.30 -16.11 13.44
CA ARG A 157 18.01 -15.60 14.60
C ARG A 157 17.57 -14.16 14.92
N ARG A 158 17.09 -13.93 16.14
CA ARG A 158 16.67 -12.59 16.61
C ARG A 158 17.83 -11.60 16.58
N GLY A 159 19.04 -12.06 16.91
CA GLY A 159 20.29 -11.30 16.92
C GLY A 159 20.74 -10.76 15.56
N ASP A 160 20.12 -11.21 14.47
CA ASP A 160 20.44 -10.78 13.10
C ASP A 160 19.34 -9.89 12.49
N ARG A 161 18.21 -9.71 13.20
CA ARG A 161 17.10 -8.86 12.74
C ARG A 161 17.46 -7.37 12.84
N PRO A 162 16.99 -6.49 11.94
CA PRO A 162 17.15 -5.05 12.09
C PRO A 162 16.58 -4.53 13.42
N LEU A 163 17.17 -3.47 13.98
CA LEU A 163 16.74 -2.90 15.28
C LEU A 163 15.26 -2.49 15.27
N GLU A 164 14.77 -1.91 14.17
CA GLU A 164 13.36 -1.54 14.01
C GLU A 164 12.43 -2.76 14.10
N LYS A 165 12.82 -3.90 13.49
CA LYS A 165 12.07 -5.16 13.58
C LYS A 165 12.08 -5.72 15.00
N ARG A 166 13.22 -5.68 15.71
CA ARG A 166 13.30 -6.13 17.11
C ARG A 166 12.40 -5.31 18.02
N ARG A 167 12.46 -3.98 17.93
CA ARG A 167 11.59 -3.07 18.69
C ARG A 167 10.11 -3.36 18.44
N ARG A 168 9.72 -3.56 17.18
CA ARG A 168 8.33 -3.97 16.85
C ARG A 168 7.96 -5.32 17.47
N ASP A 169 8.86 -6.30 17.41
CA ASP A 169 8.62 -7.63 17.99
C ASP A 169 8.47 -7.58 19.51
N ASP A 170 9.21 -6.68 20.16
CA ASP A 170 9.15 -6.45 21.62
C ASP A 170 7.86 -5.75 22.03
N ILE A 171 7.41 -4.74 21.27
CA ILE A 171 6.10 -4.10 21.47
C ILE A 171 4.97 -5.13 21.31
N CYS A 172 5.01 -5.95 20.26
CA CYS A 172 3.99 -6.99 20.06
C CYS A 172 3.98 -8.01 21.21
N LEU A 173 5.15 -8.40 21.73
CA LEU A 173 5.25 -9.28 22.89
C LEU A 173 4.66 -8.63 24.15
N ALA A 174 5.00 -7.37 24.43
CA ALA A 174 4.48 -6.63 25.57
C ALA A 174 2.94 -6.53 25.52
N CYS A 175 2.38 -6.17 24.36
CA CYS A 175 0.93 -6.18 24.14
C CYS A 175 0.32 -7.57 24.34
N GLY A 176 0.98 -8.63 23.86
CA GLY A 176 0.61 -10.02 24.09
C GLY A 176 0.51 -10.38 25.57
N ILE A 177 1.51 -10.00 26.36
CA ILE A 177 1.54 -10.23 27.81
C ILE A 177 0.40 -9.47 28.50
N VAL A 178 0.19 -8.20 28.13
CA VAL A 178 -0.93 -7.39 28.66
C VAL A 178 -2.28 -8.05 28.36
N MET A 179 -2.48 -8.57 27.15
CA MET A 179 -3.71 -9.30 26.81
C MET A 179 -3.87 -10.58 27.64
N ILE A 180 -2.81 -11.36 27.84
CA ILE A 180 -2.86 -12.58 28.67
C ILE A 180 -3.26 -12.23 30.11
N VAL A 181 -2.61 -11.23 30.71
CA VAL A 181 -2.94 -10.76 32.07
C VAL A 181 -4.39 -10.26 32.14
N SER A 182 -4.85 -9.54 31.12
CA SER A 182 -6.23 -9.04 31.04
C SER A 182 -7.25 -10.17 30.92
N VAL A 183 -6.97 -11.21 30.13
CA VAL A 183 -7.83 -12.41 30.02
C VAL A 183 -7.87 -13.17 31.34
N LEU A 184 -6.73 -13.33 32.03
CA LEU A 184 -6.68 -13.94 33.36
C LEU A 184 -7.47 -13.12 34.40
N TRP A 185 -7.41 -11.80 34.31
CA TRP A 185 -8.21 -10.90 35.15
C TRP A 185 -9.71 -11.01 34.83
N ALA A 186 -10.09 -11.08 33.55
CA ALA A 186 -11.47 -11.35 33.16
C ALA A 186 -11.95 -12.72 33.69
N ALA A 187 -11.10 -13.74 33.62
CA ALA A 187 -11.41 -15.08 34.15
C ALA A 187 -11.59 -15.08 35.68
N SER A 188 -10.75 -14.38 36.44
CA SER A 188 -10.93 -14.26 37.89
C SER A 188 -12.20 -13.48 38.25
N SER A 189 -12.60 -12.53 37.40
CA SER A 189 -13.85 -11.77 37.55
C SER A 189 -15.10 -12.61 37.41
N VAL A 190 -15.03 -13.79 36.76
CA VAL A 190 -16.12 -14.77 36.74
C VAL A 190 -16.41 -15.31 38.15
N VAL A 191 -15.36 -15.53 38.94
CA VAL A 191 -15.46 -16.04 40.32
C VAL A 191 -15.84 -14.93 41.30
N THR A 192 -15.28 -13.73 41.13
CA THR A 192 -15.54 -12.59 42.04
C THR A 192 -16.79 -11.78 41.66
N HIS A 193 -17.48 -12.14 40.57
CA HIS A 193 -18.62 -11.42 40.00
C HIS A 193 -18.33 -9.94 39.68
N ALA A 194 -17.06 -9.60 39.45
CA ALA A 194 -16.63 -8.26 39.08
C ALA A 194 -16.93 -7.95 37.60
N ALA A 195 -17.00 -6.66 37.25
CA ALA A 195 -17.15 -6.22 35.87
C ALA A 195 -15.88 -6.52 35.05
N ILE A 196 -16.06 -7.06 33.84
CA ILE A 196 -14.99 -7.41 32.90
C ILE A 196 -14.69 -6.33 31.86
N PHE A 197 -15.42 -5.21 31.88
CA PHE A 197 -15.24 -4.11 30.91
C PHE A 197 -13.79 -3.62 30.83
N TRP A 198 -13.14 -3.40 31.97
CA TRP A 198 -11.77 -2.91 32.03
C TRP A 198 -10.75 -3.90 31.47
N PRO A 199 -10.69 -5.18 31.91
CA PRO A 199 -9.78 -6.14 31.31
C PRO A 199 -10.05 -6.33 29.81
N GLU A 200 -11.30 -6.38 29.36
CA GLU A 200 -11.63 -6.46 27.92
C GLU A 200 -11.11 -5.23 27.14
N SER A 201 -11.35 -4.02 27.67
CA SER A 201 -10.93 -2.78 27.03
C SER A 201 -9.40 -2.67 26.94
N ILE A 202 -8.69 -3.04 28.00
CA ILE A 202 -7.22 -3.05 28.03
C ILE A 202 -6.68 -4.06 27.02
N ALA A 203 -7.27 -5.25 26.94
CA ALA A 203 -6.87 -6.26 25.96
C ALA A 203 -7.12 -5.80 24.52
N ILE A 204 -8.27 -5.18 24.24
CA ILE A 204 -8.60 -4.60 22.91
C ILE A 204 -7.62 -3.50 22.54
N ILE A 205 -7.30 -2.58 23.47
CA ILE A 205 -6.33 -1.49 23.24
C ILE A 205 -4.92 -2.08 23.03
N ALA A 206 -4.51 -3.06 23.81
CA ALA A 206 -3.21 -3.72 23.65
C ALA A 206 -3.10 -4.41 22.28
N PHE A 207 -4.16 -5.12 21.86
CA PHE A 207 -4.22 -5.71 20.52
C PHE A 207 -4.13 -4.64 19.43
N ALA A 208 -4.90 -3.55 19.55
CA ALA A 208 -4.90 -2.43 18.63
C ALA A 208 -3.51 -1.80 18.50
N VAL A 209 -2.80 -1.58 19.62
CA VAL A 209 -1.42 -1.08 19.63
C VAL A 209 -0.48 -2.04 18.90
N SER A 210 -0.57 -3.35 19.16
CA SER A 210 0.23 -4.36 18.45
C SER A 210 -0.02 -4.31 16.93
N TRP A 211 -1.26 -4.07 16.54
CA TRP A 211 -1.71 -3.98 15.15
C TRP A 211 -1.23 -2.70 14.46
N LEU A 212 -1.33 -1.55 15.13
CA LEU A 212 -0.82 -0.26 14.66
C LEU A 212 0.69 -0.27 14.46
N THR A 213 1.41 -0.92 15.37
CA THR A 213 2.86 -1.13 15.28
C THR A 213 3.20 -1.99 14.05
N LYS A 214 2.38 -3.00 13.73
CA LYS A 214 2.50 -3.79 12.51
C LYS A 214 2.11 -3.04 11.23
N GLY A 215 1.17 -2.10 11.33
CA GLY A 215 0.74 -1.20 10.26
C GLY A 215 1.73 -0.07 9.94
N GLU A 216 2.88 -0.01 10.63
CA GLU A 216 3.93 0.99 10.40
C GLU A 216 3.41 2.43 10.50
N ILE A 217 2.52 2.71 11.46
CA ILE A 217 1.90 4.05 11.61
C ILE A 217 2.92 5.17 11.90
N HIS A 218 4.09 4.82 12.42
CA HIS A 218 5.18 5.76 12.67
C HIS A 218 5.74 6.36 11.38
N LYS A 219 5.74 5.63 10.25
CA LYS A 219 6.30 6.12 8.98
C LYS A 219 5.57 7.35 8.41
N PRO A 220 4.23 7.35 8.23
CA PRO A 220 3.51 8.56 7.81
C PRO A 220 3.56 9.66 8.86
N ALA A 221 3.52 9.35 10.16
CA ALA A 221 3.65 10.35 11.22
C ALA A 221 5.03 11.05 11.17
N ILE A 222 6.11 10.30 10.99
CA ILE A 222 7.47 10.85 10.83
C ILE A 222 7.58 11.65 9.53
N ARG A 223 6.97 11.21 8.42
CA ARG A 223 6.93 12.00 7.18
C ARG A 223 6.19 13.32 7.41
N MET A 224 5.02 13.28 8.04
CA MET A 224 4.24 14.48 8.40
C MET A 224 5.04 15.41 9.31
N MET A 225 5.68 14.91 10.37
CA MET A 225 6.52 15.70 11.26
C MET A 225 7.74 16.28 10.53
N ARG A 226 8.35 15.55 9.58
CA ARG A 226 9.44 16.07 8.74
C ARG A 226 8.95 17.17 7.81
N THR A 227 7.79 17.02 7.17
CA THR A 227 7.17 18.04 6.32
C THR A 227 6.76 19.26 7.13
N LEU A 228 6.19 19.08 8.33
CA LEU A 228 5.86 20.16 9.26
C LEU A 228 7.13 20.87 9.72
N ARG A 229 8.19 20.12 10.10
CA ARG A 229 9.49 20.70 10.48
C ARG A 229 10.16 21.45 9.33
N GLN A 230 10.03 20.96 8.09
CA GLN A 230 10.51 21.66 6.90
C GLN A 230 9.70 22.93 6.62
N ARG A 231 8.37 22.90 6.78
CA ARG A 231 7.52 24.09 6.68
C ARG A 231 7.74 25.11 7.80
N MET A 232 8.13 24.66 8.99
CA MET A 232 8.45 25.52 10.13
C MET A 232 9.88 26.09 10.09
N ARG A 233 10.77 25.57 9.24
CA ARG A 233 12.08 26.19 9.00
C ARG A 233 11.88 27.46 8.15
N GLY A 234 11.79 28.60 8.82
CA GLY A 234 11.73 29.93 8.20
C GLY A 234 10.44 30.72 8.42
N ALA A 235 9.47 30.22 9.22
CA ALA A 235 8.22 30.95 9.50
C ALA A 235 8.32 31.82 10.76
N PRO A 236 7.86 33.09 10.75
CA PRO A 236 7.84 33.94 11.94
C PRO A 236 6.79 33.46 12.97
N ALA A 237 7.08 33.67 14.26
CA ALA A 237 6.36 33.16 15.42
C ALA A 237 4.80 33.30 15.44
N PRO A 238 4.16 34.37 14.92
CA PRO A 238 2.70 34.49 15.00
C PRO A 238 1.94 33.50 14.08
N VAL A 239 2.60 32.88 13.10
CA VAL A 239 2.00 31.84 12.24
C VAL A 239 1.90 30.48 12.97
N VAL A 240 2.77 30.24 13.95
CA VAL A 240 2.85 28.97 14.69
C VAL A 240 1.63 28.73 15.57
N LEU A 241 1.08 29.79 16.19
CA LEU A 241 -0.11 29.70 17.04
C LEU A 241 -1.39 29.48 16.22
N GLY A 242 -1.49 30.11 15.04
CA GLY A 242 -2.61 29.93 14.12
C GLY A 242 -2.69 28.52 13.51
N VAL A 243 -1.55 27.89 13.22
CA VAL A 243 -1.49 26.51 12.69
C VAL A 243 -1.86 25.47 13.77
N LEU A 244 -1.41 25.65 15.01
CA LEU A 244 -1.72 24.73 16.13
C LEU A 244 -3.20 24.77 16.55
N LEU A 245 -3.85 25.93 16.46
CA LEU A 245 -5.27 26.10 16.79
C LEU A 245 -6.23 25.64 15.67
N THR A 246 -5.74 25.49 14.43
CA THR A 246 -6.56 25.08 13.27
C THR A 246 -6.28 23.67 12.78
N THR A 247 -5.25 22.98 13.30
CA THR A 247 -5.01 21.56 13.01
C THR A 247 -6.12 20.69 13.57
N ARG A 248 -7.19 20.51 12.79
CA ARG A 248 -8.01 19.30 12.88
C ARG A 248 -7.07 18.11 12.73
N LEU A 249 -7.21 17.13 13.62
CA LEU A 249 -6.57 15.82 13.50
C LEU A 249 -7.16 15.13 12.26
N VAL A 250 -6.68 15.49 11.07
CA VAL A 250 -7.00 14.79 9.84
C VAL A 250 -6.13 13.54 9.84
N ILE A 251 -6.71 12.43 10.29
CA ILE A 251 -6.24 11.10 9.90
C ILE A 251 -6.18 11.16 8.37
N PRO A 252 -5.01 10.99 7.72
CA PRO A 252 -4.97 10.96 6.28
C PRO A 252 -5.62 9.64 5.84
N SER A 253 -6.95 9.64 5.74
CA SER A 253 -7.59 8.99 4.61
C SER A 253 -6.88 9.57 3.40
N SER A 254 -6.43 8.72 2.48
CA SER A 254 -6.20 9.19 1.11
C SER A 254 -7.42 10.05 0.79
N ALA A 255 -7.22 11.36 0.58
CA ALA A 255 -8.27 12.14 -0.03
C ALA A 255 -8.65 11.35 -1.30
N PRO A 256 -9.93 11.28 -1.66
CA PRO A 256 -10.26 10.94 -3.03
C PRO A 256 -9.58 12.02 -3.89
N VAL A 257 -8.34 11.76 -4.32
CA VAL A 257 -7.62 12.54 -5.34
C VAL A 257 -8.08 12.04 -6.71
N GLU A 258 -9.33 11.58 -6.79
CA GLU A 258 -10.00 11.38 -8.04
C GLU A 258 -10.66 12.71 -8.35
N GLN A 259 -10.19 13.34 -9.41
CA GLN A 259 -10.81 14.53 -9.94
C GLN A 259 -12.17 14.12 -10.54
N THR A 260 -13.26 14.28 -9.80
CA THR A 260 -14.62 13.95 -10.25
C THR A 260 -15.24 15.04 -11.12
N GLU A 261 -14.62 16.22 -11.17
CA GLU A 261 -15.10 17.37 -11.93
C GLU A 261 -13.93 18.07 -12.64
N GLN A 262 -14.20 18.64 -13.82
CA GLN A 262 -13.20 19.44 -14.53
C GLN A 262 -12.79 20.66 -13.68
N GLY A 263 -11.50 20.98 -13.70
CA GLY A 263 -10.99 22.15 -12.99
C GLY A 263 -11.58 23.44 -13.56
N ARG A 264 -11.80 24.46 -12.71
CA ARG A 264 -12.34 25.77 -13.13
C ARG A 264 -11.35 26.65 -13.89
N ARG A 265 -10.12 26.18 -14.09
CA ARG A 265 -9.09 26.92 -14.83
C ARG A 265 -9.27 26.68 -16.33
N PRO A 266 -8.92 27.64 -17.19
CA PRO A 266 -8.85 27.41 -18.62
C PRO A 266 -8.03 26.14 -18.93
N PRO A 267 -8.44 25.34 -19.94
CA PRO A 267 -7.68 24.17 -20.34
C PRO A 267 -6.27 24.58 -20.79
N ALA A 268 -5.31 23.66 -20.68
CA ALA A 268 -3.98 23.87 -21.24
C ALA A 268 -4.10 24.19 -22.73
N THR A 269 -3.53 25.31 -23.16
CA THR A 269 -3.50 25.68 -24.57
C THR A 269 -2.50 24.81 -25.30
N LEU A 270 -2.91 24.18 -26.40
CA LEU A 270 -2.03 23.42 -27.27
C LEU A 270 -1.09 24.40 -28.00
N VAL A 271 0.19 24.37 -27.65
CA VAL A 271 1.22 25.25 -28.24
C VAL A 271 1.97 24.60 -29.40
N ALA A 272 1.97 23.27 -29.47
CA ALA A 272 2.60 22.50 -30.54
C ALA A 272 1.95 21.11 -30.62
N SER A 273 1.86 20.56 -31.83
CA SER A 273 1.40 19.20 -32.10
C SER A 273 2.23 18.62 -33.23
N PHE A 274 2.77 17.42 -33.02
CA PHE A 274 3.55 16.68 -34.02
C PHE A 274 3.40 15.18 -33.74
N ASP A 275 3.55 14.36 -34.77
CA ASP A 275 3.20 12.93 -34.73
C ASP A 275 4.07 12.11 -33.75
N GLY A 276 5.31 12.55 -33.53
CA GLY A 276 6.26 11.86 -32.66
C GLY A 276 6.78 10.55 -33.27
N LEU A 277 7.27 9.64 -32.42
CA LEU A 277 7.85 8.37 -32.84
C LEU A 277 6.77 7.34 -33.18
N GLY A 278 6.59 7.06 -34.47
CA GLY A 278 5.55 6.14 -34.94
C GLY A 278 5.74 5.69 -36.39
N VAL A 279 4.69 5.12 -36.98
CA VAL A 279 4.66 4.71 -38.39
C VAL A 279 4.89 5.93 -39.29
N GLY A 280 5.85 5.82 -40.21
CA GLY A 280 6.14 6.88 -41.18
C GLY A 280 7.13 7.94 -40.68
N LEU A 281 7.66 7.82 -39.46
CA LEU A 281 8.69 8.75 -38.98
C LEU A 281 9.97 8.59 -39.81
N GLN A 282 10.35 9.67 -40.50
CA GLN A 282 11.64 9.84 -41.14
C GLN A 282 12.49 10.80 -40.30
N GLY A 283 13.50 10.27 -39.61
CA GLY A 283 14.44 11.07 -38.84
C GLY A 283 15.82 11.16 -39.50
N PRO A 284 16.76 11.91 -38.88
CA PRO A 284 18.13 12.02 -39.37
C PRO A 284 18.88 10.68 -39.44
N HIS A 285 18.39 9.64 -38.74
CA HIS A 285 19.02 8.32 -38.68
C HIS A 285 18.24 7.24 -39.46
N GLY A 286 17.29 7.64 -40.32
CA GLY A 286 16.54 6.73 -41.18
C GLY A 286 15.04 6.72 -40.89
N ARG A 287 14.35 5.79 -41.54
CA ARG A 287 12.91 5.56 -41.38
C ARG A 287 12.63 4.47 -40.35
N TRP A 288 11.55 4.63 -39.60
CA TRP A 288 11.01 3.58 -38.76
C TRP A 288 9.51 3.41 -38.98
N GLU A 289 9.07 2.16 -38.95
CA GLU A 289 7.66 1.80 -38.98
C GLU A 289 7.32 1.14 -37.64
N GLY A 290 6.53 1.85 -36.84
CA GLY A 290 6.10 1.39 -35.52
C GLY A 290 5.43 0.02 -35.56
N ARG A 291 5.57 -0.74 -34.48
CA ARG A 291 4.78 -1.95 -34.23
C ARG A 291 3.56 -1.62 -33.37
N ASN A 292 2.47 -2.35 -33.59
CA ASN A 292 1.20 -2.22 -32.85
C ASN A 292 0.91 -3.54 -32.10
N PRO A 293 0.44 -3.53 -30.82
CA PRO A 293 0.27 -2.37 -29.93
C PRO A 293 1.58 -1.61 -29.69
N SER A 294 1.48 -0.30 -29.48
CA SER A 294 2.65 0.56 -29.21
C SER A 294 2.90 0.68 -27.71
N ASP A 295 4.07 0.26 -27.24
CA ASP A 295 4.50 0.49 -25.86
C ASP A 295 5.28 1.81 -25.77
N ASN A 296 4.61 2.86 -25.29
CA ASN A 296 5.13 4.24 -25.34
C ASN A 296 5.67 4.68 -23.97
N SER A 297 6.89 5.21 -23.96
CA SER A 297 7.44 5.98 -22.85
C SER A 297 7.90 7.34 -23.33
N LEU A 298 7.53 8.41 -22.61
CA LEU A 298 7.85 9.79 -22.96
C LEU A 298 8.26 10.57 -21.72
N ALA A 299 9.24 11.46 -21.88
CA ALA A 299 9.54 12.49 -20.90
C ALA A 299 9.86 13.83 -21.58
N VAL A 300 9.49 14.93 -20.91
CA VAL A 300 9.66 16.30 -21.40
C VAL A 300 10.64 17.03 -20.49
N GLY A 301 11.72 17.53 -21.08
CA GLY A 301 12.70 18.41 -20.42
C GLY A 301 12.44 19.89 -20.75
N PRO A 302 13.39 20.78 -20.41
CA PRO A 302 13.31 22.21 -20.73
C PRO A 302 13.26 22.47 -22.24
N ASP A 303 14.06 21.74 -23.03
CA ASP A 303 14.24 22.00 -24.47
C ASP A 303 13.80 20.84 -25.38
N TYR A 304 13.84 19.62 -24.85
CA TYR A 304 13.64 18.39 -25.62
C TYR A 304 12.50 17.53 -25.08
N VAL A 305 11.92 16.74 -25.98
CA VAL A 305 11.01 15.64 -25.70
C VAL A 305 11.72 14.35 -26.11
N VAL A 306 11.88 13.41 -25.19
CA VAL A 306 12.47 12.10 -25.48
C VAL A 306 11.35 11.07 -25.48
N GLN A 307 11.27 10.30 -26.57
CA GLN A 307 10.28 9.26 -26.76
C GLN A 307 10.96 7.93 -27.01
N ILE A 308 10.47 6.90 -26.33
CA ILE A 308 10.77 5.50 -26.59
C ILE A 308 9.44 4.84 -26.98
N VAL A 309 9.44 4.16 -28.12
CA VAL A 309 8.27 3.41 -28.62
C VAL A 309 8.72 2.03 -29.01
N ASN A 310 8.22 1.03 -28.27
CA ASN A 310 8.71 -0.34 -28.33
C ASN A 310 10.25 -0.34 -28.20
N THR A 311 10.95 -0.66 -29.28
CA THR A 311 12.40 -0.86 -29.32
C THR A 311 13.18 0.31 -29.92
N ARG A 312 12.53 1.46 -30.11
CA ARG A 312 13.13 2.66 -30.73
C ARG A 312 13.12 3.85 -29.80
N ILE A 313 14.13 4.70 -29.92
CA ILE A 313 14.23 6.01 -29.27
C ILE A 313 14.35 7.12 -30.32
N ALA A 314 13.71 8.25 -30.04
CA ALA A 314 13.87 9.51 -30.75
C ALA A 314 13.83 10.71 -29.78
N ILE A 315 14.55 11.77 -30.15
CA ILE A 315 14.63 13.03 -29.39
C ILE A 315 14.15 14.15 -30.29
N PHE A 316 13.17 14.90 -29.81
CA PHE A 316 12.55 16.01 -30.50
C PHE A 316 12.83 17.31 -29.75
N ARG A 317 12.93 18.43 -30.45
CA ARG A 317 12.70 19.74 -29.83
C ARG A 317 11.21 19.91 -29.54
N LYS A 318 10.86 20.83 -28.64
CA LYS A 318 9.46 21.13 -28.31
C LYS A 318 8.59 21.61 -29.47
N ASN A 319 9.20 22.05 -30.57
CA ASN A 319 8.52 22.41 -31.82
C ASN A 319 8.34 21.23 -32.80
N GLY A 320 8.74 20.02 -32.43
CA GLY A 320 8.61 18.80 -33.25
C GLY A 320 9.82 18.48 -34.13
N ALA A 321 10.85 19.34 -34.21
CA ALA A 321 12.05 19.03 -34.98
C ALA A 321 12.80 17.83 -34.38
N ILE A 322 13.12 16.84 -35.22
CA ILE A 322 13.81 15.60 -34.81
C ILE A 322 15.31 15.89 -34.72
N VAL A 323 15.89 15.68 -33.55
CA VAL A 323 17.32 15.90 -33.27
C VAL A 323 18.08 14.58 -33.27
N TYR A 324 17.42 13.49 -32.86
CA TYR A 324 18.01 12.16 -32.80
C TYR A 324 16.94 11.09 -33.01
N GLY A 325 17.33 9.93 -33.52
CA GLY A 325 16.41 8.85 -33.86
C GLY A 325 15.86 8.91 -35.30
N PRO A 326 14.96 7.98 -35.66
CA PRO A 326 14.60 6.78 -34.89
C PRO A 326 15.74 5.75 -34.90
N VAL A 327 16.25 5.37 -33.73
CA VAL A 327 17.33 4.38 -33.60
C VAL A 327 16.95 3.31 -32.56
N PRO A 328 17.57 2.12 -32.59
CA PRO A 328 17.36 1.11 -31.54
C PRO A 328 17.68 1.68 -30.15
N THR A 329 16.84 1.41 -29.14
CA THR A 329 17.04 1.94 -27.77
C THR A 329 18.39 1.50 -27.18
N ASN A 330 18.86 0.29 -27.51
CA ASN A 330 20.17 -0.20 -27.08
C ASN A 330 21.37 0.61 -27.61
N SER A 331 21.17 1.52 -28.57
CA SER A 331 22.21 2.45 -29.04
C SER A 331 22.74 3.35 -27.92
N LEU A 332 21.93 3.60 -26.88
CA LEU A 332 22.34 4.36 -25.68
C LEU A 332 23.44 3.66 -24.87
N PHE A 333 23.54 2.33 -24.99
CA PHE A 333 24.50 1.51 -24.25
C PHE A 333 25.70 1.12 -25.13
N LYS A 334 25.86 1.75 -26.30
CA LYS A 334 26.98 1.43 -27.20
C LYS A 334 28.31 1.77 -26.52
N GLY A 335 29.22 0.80 -26.47
CA GLY A 335 30.52 0.93 -25.81
C GLY A 335 30.49 0.58 -24.31
N PHE A 336 29.34 0.19 -23.75
CA PHE A 336 29.24 -0.26 -22.37
C PHE A 336 29.52 -1.77 -22.25
N GLY A 337 29.36 -2.52 -23.34
CA GLY A 337 29.37 -3.98 -23.32
C GLY A 337 28.12 -4.57 -22.66
N GLY A 338 28.19 -5.87 -22.38
CA GLY A 338 27.17 -6.58 -21.62
C GLY A 338 25.78 -6.66 -22.24
N ALA A 339 24.81 -7.01 -21.40
CA ALA A 339 23.47 -7.38 -21.86
C ALA A 339 22.70 -6.21 -22.49
N CYS A 340 22.89 -4.98 -21.99
CA CYS A 340 22.18 -3.80 -22.47
C CYS A 340 22.71 -3.30 -23.82
N GLU A 341 23.98 -3.54 -24.16
CA GLU A 341 24.48 -3.29 -25.52
C GLU A 341 24.01 -4.39 -26.47
N ALA A 342 24.09 -5.65 -26.05
CA ALA A 342 23.81 -6.82 -26.89
C ALA A 342 22.32 -7.03 -27.21
N HIS A 343 21.42 -6.57 -26.34
CA HIS A 343 19.98 -6.79 -26.48
C HIS A 343 19.22 -5.47 -26.53
N ASN A 344 18.12 -5.49 -27.26
CA ASN A 344 17.16 -4.39 -27.30
C ASN A 344 15.82 -4.87 -26.73
N ASN A 345 15.10 -3.99 -26.03
CA ASN A 345 13.88 -4.36 -25.32
C ASN A 345 12.76 -3.31 -25.52
N GLY A 346 11.51 -3.78 -25.52
CA GLY A 346 10.31 -2.96 -25.70
C GLY A 346 9.87 -2.17 -24.46
N ASP A 347 10.20 -2.67 -23.26
CA ASP A 347 9.75 -2.14 -21.96
C ASP A 347 10.67 -1.04 -21.43
N ALA A 348 11.36 -0.33 -22.32
CA ALA A 348 12.26 0.73 -21.92
C ALA A 348 11.49 2.00 -21.50
N VAL A 349 11.89 2.56 -20.36
CA VAL A 349 11.22 3.74 -19.77
C VAL A 349 12.17 4.92 -19.75
N VAL A 350 11.66 6.09 -20.13
CA VAL A 350 12.37 7.37 -20.02
C VAL A 350 11.68 8.31 -19.02
N ARG A 351 12.49 8.97 -18.19
CA ARG A 351 12.10 10.04 -17.25
C ARG A 351 13.09 11.18 -17.31
N TYR A 352 12.63 12.38 -16.94
CA TYR A 352 13.46 13.55 -16.80
C TYR A 352 13.53 13.96 -15.32
N ASP A 353 14.74 13.94 -14.76
CA ASP A 353 15.01 14.39 -13.40
C ASP A 353 15.26 15.90 -13.42
N GLN A 354 14.23 16.67 -13.10
CA GLN A 354 14.27 18.13 -13.12
C GLN A 354 15.24 18.72 -12.08
N LEU A 355 15.48 18.01 -10.97
CA LEU A 355 16.36 18.49 -9.89
C LEU A 355 17.83 18.28 -10.23
N ALA A 356 18.15 17.18 -10.93
CA ALA A 356 19.51 16.86 -11.34
C ALA A 356 19.81 17.20 -12.81
N ASN A 357 18.86 17.81 -13.53
CA ASN A 357 19.00 18.22 -14.94
C ASN A 357 19.50 17.09 -15.86
N ARG A 358 18.90 15.89 -15.75
CA ARG A 358 19.36 14.70 -16.48
C ARG A 358 18.20 13.80 -16.92
N TRP A 359 18.46 13.04 -17.98
CA TRP A 359 17.57 11.98 -18.45
C TRP A 359 17.89 10.68 -17.74
N LEU A 360 16.87 10.00 -17.25
CA LEU A 360 16.95 8.66 -16.69
C LEU A 360 16.27 7.69 -17.64
N ILE A 361 17.03 6.74 -18.18
CA ILE A 361 16.54 5.72 -19.09
C ILE A 361 16.83 4.36 -18.49
N VAL A 362 15.81 3.50 -18.45
CA VAL A 362 15.90 2.12 -17.96
C VAL A 362 15.46 1.21 -19.08
N MET A 363 16.30 0.24 -19.45
CA MET A 363 15.95 -0.82 -20.39
C MET A 363 16.09 -2.17 -19.69
N PRO A 364 14.99 -2.84 -19.36
CA PRO A 364 15.06 -4.14 -18.71
C PRO A 364 15.54 -5.22 -19.70
N VAL A 365 16.31 -6.18 -19.20
CA VAL A 365 16.71 -7.38 -19.95
C VAL A 365 16.24 -8.60 -19.16
N PHE A 366 15.36 -9.39 -19.77
CA PHE A 366 14.72 -10.55 -19.12
C PHE A 366 15.44 -11.88 -19.41
N THR A 367 16.57 -11.83 -20.11
CA THR A 367 17.45 -12.98 -20.32
C THR A 367 18.55 -12.98 -19.27
N ARG A 368 19.00 -14.18 -18.85
CA ARG A 368 20.15 -14.30 -17.93
C ARG A 368 21.41 -13.81 -18.65
N SER A 369 22.04 -12.77 -18.12
CA SER A 369 23.33 -12.27 -18.60
C SER A 369 24.48 -13.09 -17.98
N PRO A 370 25.57 -13.36 -18.70
CA PRO A 370 26.80 -13.93 -18.13
C PRO A 370 27.38 -13.08 -16.99
N GLU A 371 27.06 -11.79 -16.96
CA GLU A 371 27.52 -10.82 -15.96
C GLU A 371 26.68 -10.84 -14.67
N GLN A 372 25.61 -11.64 -14.61
CA GLN A 372 24.83 -11.80 -13.39
C GLN A 372 25.48 -12.84 -12.45
N PRO A 373 25.69 -12.52 -11.16
CA PRO A 373 26.10 -13.53 -10.19
C PRO A 373 25.07 -14.66 -10.13
N GLY A 374 25.56 -15.90 -9.95
CA GLY A 374 24.80 -17.14 -10.17
C GLY A 374 23.47 -17.31 -9.43
N MET A 375 23.17 -16.50 -8.40
CA MET A 375 21.84 -16.33 -7.81
C MET A 375 21.76 -15.00 -7.05
N TRP A 376 20.79 -14.13 -7.39
CA TRP A 376 20.41 -13.02 -6.52
C TRP A 376 19.61 -13.55 -5.32
N GLN A 377 20.29 -13.97 -4.24
CA GLN A 377 19.62 -14.30 -2.99
C GLN A 377 19.25 -12.98 -2.28
N ALA A 378 18.02 -12.74 -1.83
CA ALA A 378 17.73 -11.52 -1.09
C ALA A 378 18.70 -11.35 0.10
N GLN A 379 19.37 -10.19 0.23
CA GLN A 379 20.28 -9.97 1.36
C GLN A 379 19.50 -10.10 2.68
N PRO A 380 20.11 -10.67 3.75
CA PRO A 380 19.42 -10.98 5.00
C PRO A 380 18.69 -9.80 5.66
N GLN A 381 19.05 -8.54 5.34
CA GLN A 381 18.47 -7.34 5.94
C GLN A 381 17.44 -6.60 5.06
N GLY A 382 17.06 -7.14 3.89
CA GLY A 382 16.25 -6.37 2.93
C GLY A 382 16.98 -5.15 2.38
N ALA A 383 18.31 -5.14 2.48
CA ALA A 383 19.16 -4.17 1.82
C ALA A 383 18.98 -4.35 0.31
N ALA A 384 18.71 -3.25 -0.39
CA ALA A 384 18.74 -3.26 -1.84
C ALA A 384 20.16 -3.66 -2.28
N TYR A 385 20.25 -4.56 -3.25
CA TYR A 385 21.51 -4.75 -3.93
C TYR A 385 21.90 -3.44 -4.59
N VAL A 386 23.10 -2.97 -4.30
CA VAL A 386 23.71 -1.94 -5.12
C VAL A 386 23.88 -2.58 -6.49
N SER A 387 23.15 -2.06 -7.49
CA SER A 387 23.34 -2.52 -8.86
C SER A 387 24.81 -2.33 -9.22
N PRO A 388 25.52 -3.38 -9.65
CA PRO A 388 26.90 -3.23 -10.06
C PRO A 388 26.93 -2.23 -11.22
N PRO A 389 27.81 -1.21 -11.18
CA PRO A 389 28.00 -0.35 -12.33
C PRO A 389 28.37 -1.21 -13.55
N GLY A 390 27.63 -1.06 -14.64
CA GLY A 390 27.92 -1.80 -15.88
C GLY A 390 29.27 -1.42 -16.49
N VAL A 391 29.74 -0.20 -16.22
CA VAL A 391 31.07 0.30 -16.61
C VAL A 391 31.77 0.87 -15.38
N ALA A 392 33.00 0.40 -15.12
CA ALA A 392 33.80 0.87 -14.00
C ALA A 392 34.10 2.39 -14.13
N GLY A 393 34.09 3.10 -13.00
CA GLY A 393 34.40 4.55 -12.98
C GLY A 393 33.28 5.48 -13.45
N GLN A 394 32.06 4.98 -13.66
CA GLN A 394 30.87 5.79 -13.95
C GLN A 394 30.17 6.29 -12.66
N PRO A 395 29.49 7.46 -12.69
CA PRO A 395 29.31 8.34 -13.85
C PRO A 395 30.59 9.13 -14.20
N GLY A 396 30.99 9.10 -15.47
CA GLY A 396 32.08 9.88 -16.02
C GLY A 396 31.61 11.19 -16.67
N PRO A 397 32.49 11.91 -17.37
CA PRO A 397 32.12 13.04 -18.21
C PRO A 397 31.02 12.66 -19.22
N ALA A 398 30.16 13.62 -19.56
CA ALA A 398 29.14 13.41 -20.59
C ALA A 398 29.81 13.07 -21.93
N ALA A 399 29.37 11.98 -22.54
CA ALA A 399 29.80 11.57 -23.87
C ALA A 399 28.70 11.87 -24.90
N PRO A 400 29.05 12.17 -26.17
CA PRO A 400 28.07 12.27 -27.23
C PRO A 400 27.34 10.93 -27.42
N LEU A 401 26.05 11.00 -27.74
CA LEU A 401 25.27 9.82 -28.09
C LEU A 401 25.86 9.14 -29.33
N PHE A 402 25.88 7.81 -29.31
CA PHE A 402 26.29 7.04 -30.48
C PHE A 402 25.35 7.34 -31.65
N VAL A 403 25.92 7.61 -32.82
CA VAL A 403 25.21 7.83 -34.08
C VAL A 403 25.35 6.57 -34.93
N PRO A 404 24.29 5.78 -35.13
CA PRO A 404 24.34 4.64 -36.03
C PRO A 404 24.61 5.09 -37.47
N PRO A 405 25.24 4.23 -38.30
CA PRO A 405 25.36 4.51 -39.73
C PRO A 405 23.99 4.76 -40.37
N THR A 406 23.93 5.68 -41.33
CA THR A 406 22.71 5.94 -42.09
C THR A 406 22.28 4.69 -42.85
N VAL A 407 21.09 4.17 -42.56
CA VAL A 407 20.50 3.08 -43.35
C VAL A 407 20.02 3.67 -44.68
N PRO A 408 20.44 3.14 -45.84
CA PRO A 408 19.92 3.57 -47.15
C PRO A 408 18.39 3.44 -47.18
N PRO A 409 17.67 4.33 -47.89
CA PRO A 409 16.21 4.24 -47.98
C PRO A 409 15.81 2.87 -48.54
N ALA A 410 14.91 2.17 -47.84
CA ALA A 410 14.29 0.98 -48.37
C ALA A 410 13.44 1.34 -49.61
N PRO A 411 13.35 0.45 -50.62
CA PRO A 411 12.44 0.64 -51.74
C PRO A 411 11.00 0.90 -51.26
N PRO A 412 10.20 1.70 -51.97
CA PRO A 412 8.82 1.97 -51.58
C PRO A 412 8.02 0.67 -51.45
N GLU A 413 7.25 0.53 -50.36
CA GLU A 413 6.35 -0.60 -50.18
C GLU A 413 5.27 -0.62 -51.28
N PRO A 414 4.87 -1.81 -51.76
CA PRO A 414 3.73 -1.94 -52.65
C PRO A 414 2.45 -1.46 -51.96
N PRO A 415 1.49 -0.88 -52.71
CA PRO A 415 0.29 -0.27 -52.14
C PRO A 415 -0.54 -1.27 -51.32
N ASP A 416 -1.01 -0.82 -50.16
CA ASP A 416 -1.89 -1.57 -49.25
C ASP A 416 -3.22 -1.90 -49.96
N THR A 417 -3.41 -3.18 -50.31
CA THR A 417 -4.61 -3.69 -50.99
C THR A 417 -5.67 -4.20 -50.02
N ALA A 418 -5.43 -4.13 -48.70
CA ALA A 418 -6.37 -4.64 -47.71
C ALA A 418 -7.53 -3.67 -47.48
N ARG A 419 -8.73 -4.05 -47.95
CA ARG A 419 -9.98 -3.30 -47.74
C ARG A 419 -10.34 -3.32 -46.25
N ARG A 420 -10.07 -2.24 -45.52
CA ARG A 420 -10.51 -2.08 -44.12
C ARG A 420 -12.02 -1.90 -44.07
N VAL A 421 -12.74 -2.95 -43.67
CA VAL A 421 -14.17 -2.88 -43.36
C VAL A 421 -14.32 -2.16 -42.03
N ARG A 422 -15.00 -1.01 -42.02
CA ARG A 422 -15.43 -0.35 -40.78
C ARG A 422 -16.55 -1.18 -40.14
N PRO A 423 -16.48 -1.51 -38.84
CA PRO A 423 -17.61 -2.14 -38.16
C PRO A 423 -18.80 -1.16 -38.06
N PRO A 424 -20.04 -1.69 -38.03
CA PRO A 424 -21.28 -0.91 -38.07
C PRO A 424 -21.49 0.01 -36.87
#